data_AF-A0A420UBD6-F1
#
_entry.id   AF-A0A420UBD6-F1
#
_cell.length_a   1.000
_cell.length_b   1.000
_cell.length_c   1.000
_cell.angle_alpha   90.00
_cell.angle_beta   90.00
_cell.angle_gamma   90.00
#
_symmetry.space_group_name_H-M   'P 1'
#
loop_
_entity.id
_entity.type
_entity.pdbx_description
1 polymer ?
#
loop_
_entity_poly.entity_id
_entity_poly.type
_entity_poly.pdbx_seq_one_letter_code
_entity_poly.pdbx_strand_id
1 'polypeptide(L)'
;MIAAEVGKGWFADTLGFGGGTRFNYDGKELSLFAQLEISHDPNEQPWRLVTDDSWECTPSPVISSELYNGEIYDHRLDCDDQPGYSRTDSVMVADAYLVHVTSLFAKVCRLLNKLDLADKYHAEVLHLRSLFQDRYITPAGNLMANTQTGIALAVCFSLHRDGEKESREVNAAAKALSRLVRAAQYKIGTEFSGTPLITHALTQTAQPQLAYRMLCEKSCPSWMYPVTMGATTVWERWNSMLPDGSIKPGHMTSFNRYALGAVAD
;
A
#
# COMPACT_ATOMS: atom_id res chain seq x y z
N MET A 1 -20.21 -2.44 -6.71
CA MET A 1 -19.79 -3.78 -6.25
C MET A 1 -19.85 -3.75 -4.73
N ILE A 2 -20.57 -4.67 -4.11
CA ILE A 2 -20.66 -4.81 -2.65
C ILE A 2 -19.85 -6.03 -2.27
N ALA A 3 -19.02 -5.91 -1.23
CA ALA A 3 -18.21 -6.98 -0.69
C ALA A 3 -18.29 -6.93 0.84
N ALA A 4 -18.07 -8.07 1.49
CA ALA A 4 -18.06 -8.20 2.93
C ALA A 4 -16.94 -9.16 3.36
N GLU A 5 -16.26 -8.83 4.45
CA GLU A 5 -15.25 -9.70 5.05
C GLU A 5 -15.84 -10.46 6.24
N VAL A 6 -15.57 -11.76 6.31
CA VAL A 6 -16.11 -12.64 7.34
C VAL A 6 -15.00 -13.02 8.33
N GLY A 7 -15.02 -12.42 9.51
CA GLY A 7 -14.13 -12.75 10.62
C GLY A 7 -14.65 -13.92 11.46
N LYS A 8 -13.75 -14.59 12.21
CA LYS A 8 -14.12 -15.71 13.09
C LYS A 8 -15.06 -15.29 14.23
N GLY A 9 -14.78 -14.14 14.86
CA GLY A 9 -15.56 -13.58 15.98
C GLY A 9 -15.77 -14.58 17.13
N TRP A 10 -16.72 -14.32 18.02
CA TRP A 10 -17.02 -15.26 19.12
C TRP A 10 -17.52 -16.63 18.62
N PHE A 11 -18.02 -16.65 17.38
CA PHE A 11 -18.60 -17.85 16.77
C PHE A 11 -17.54 -18.93 16.52
N ALA A 12 -16.50 -18.65 15.73
CA ALA A 12 -15.54 -19.65 15.27
C ALA A 12 -14.14 -19.54 15.90
N ASP A 13 -13.92 -18.54 16.75
CA ASP A 13 -12.64 -18.32 17.44
C ASP A 13 -12.44 -19.32 18.60
N THR A 14 -11.19 -19.48 19.00
CA THR A 14 -10.77 -20.39 20.06
C THR A 14 -10.97 -19.74 21.42
N LEU A 15 -12.02 -20.13 22.14
CA LEU A 15 -12.38 -19.53 23.43
C LEU A 15 -12.26 -20.58 24.56
N GLY A 16 -11.72 -20.18 25.72
CA GLY A 16 -11.63 -21.02 26.93
C GLY A 16 -10.20 -21.37 27.36
N PHE A 17 -10.06 -22.08 28.49
CA PHE A 17 -8.77 -22.46 29.08
C PHE A 17 -8.18 -23.71 28.41
N GLY A 18 -6.84 -23.84 28.43
CA GLY A 18 -6.16 -25.06 27.97
C GLY A 18 -6.13 -25.27 26.45
N GLY A 19 -6.23 -24.19 25.67
CA GLY A 19 -6.27 -24.25 24.20
C GLY A 19 -7.66 -24.09 23.59
N GLY A 20 -8.70 -23.92 24.42
CA GLY A 20 -10.05 -23.48 24.04
C GLY A 20 -10.83 -24.41 23.10
N THR A 21 -12.07 -24.03 22.81
CA THR A 21 -12.94 -24.70 21.84
C THR A 21 -13.21 -23.75 20.68
N ARG A 22 -13.27 -24.29 19.45
CA ARG A 22 -13.70 -23.55 18.26
C ARG A 22 -15.15 -23.86 17.94
N PHE A 23 -15.83 -22.94 17.25
CA PHE A 23 -17.25 -23.08 16.90
C PHE A 23 -18.15 -23.19 18.15
N ASN A 24 -18.13 -22.15 18.99
CA ASN A 24 -18.72 -22.15 20.34
C ASN A 24 -20.26 -22.21 20.37
N TYR A 25 -20.92 -22.27 19.21
CA TYR A 25 -22.38 -22.25 19.07
C TYR A 25 -22.87 -23.30 18.06
N ASP A 26 -22.34 -24.52 18.13
CA ASP A 26 -22.73 -25.69 17.31
C ASP A 26 -22.62 -25.51 15.79
N GLY A 27 -21.78 -24.57 15.36
CA GLY A 27 -21.43 -24.34 13.96
C GLY A 27 -20.34 -25.29 13.45
N LYS A 28 -20.18 -25.37 12.13
CA LYS A 28 -19.07 -26.11 11.50
C LYS A 28 -18.22 -25.25 10.56
N GLU A 29 -18.79 -24.17 10.03
CA GLU A 29 -18.16 -23.34 9.00
C GLU A 29 -18.53 -21.87 9.19
N LEU A 30 -17.64 -20.98 8.73
CA LEU A 30 -17.92 -19.55 8.64
C LEU A 30 -18.73 -19.28 7.38
N SER A 31 -19.81 -18.52 7.53
CA SER A 31 -20.67 -18.11 6.42
C SER A 31 -21.20 -16.70 6.69
N LEU A 32 -21.62 -16.03 5.61
CA LEU A 32 -22.27 -14.73 5.66
C LEU A 32 -23.73 -14.90 5.25
N PHE A 33 -24.64 -14.36 6.06
CA PHE A 33 -26.03 -14.17 5.70
C PHE A 33 -26.38 -12.70 5.90
N ALA A 34 -26.62 -11.98 4.80
CA ALA A 34 -26.83 -10.54 4.84
C ALA A 34 -27.93 -10.11 3.86
N GLN A 35 -28.65 -9.05 4.25
CA GLN A 35 -29.65 -8.38 3.43
C GLN A 35 -29.49 -6.87 3.58
N LEU A 36 -29.36 -6.17 2.45
CA LEU A 36 -29.36 -4.71 2.37
C LEU A 36 -30.69 -4.26 1.75
N GLU A 37 -31.38 -3.36 2.43
CA GLU A 37 -32.61 -2.74 1.95
C GLU A 37 -32.40 -1.23 1.76
N ILE A 38 -32.79 -0.72 0.59
CA ILE A 38 -32.72 0.73 0.29
C ILE A 38 -34.13 1.20 -0.09
N SER A 39 -34.70 2.07 0.75
CA SER A 39 -35.99 2.73 0.50
C SER A 39 -35.78 4.18 0.09
N HIS A 40 -36.38 4.59 -1.02
CA HIS A 40 -36.39 5.98 -1.48
C HIS A 40 -37.69 6.71 -1.09
N ASP A 41 -38.81 5.97 -1.02
CA ASP A 41 -40.11 6.43 -0.53
C ASP A 41 -40.62 5.43 0.53
N PRO A 42 -41.15 5.88 1.68
CA PRO A 42 -41.76 5.00 2.69
C PRO A 42 -42.92 4.13 2.17
N ASN A 43 -43.55 4.50 1.06
CA ASN A 43 -44.71 3.80 0.50
C ASN A 43 -44.35 2.82 -0.64
N GLU A 44 -43.09 2.80 -1.09
CA GLU A 44 -42.61 1.86 -2.11
C GLU A 44 -41.90 0.66 -1.47
N GLN A 45 -41.89 -0.47 -2.18
CA GLN A 45 -41.10 -1.61 -1.72
C GLN A 45 -39.61 -1.27 -1.80
N PRO A 46 -38.82 -1.61 -0.76
CA PRO A 46 -37.38 -1.37 -0.76
C PRO A 46 -36.71 -2.19 -1.86
N TRP A 47 -35.69 -1.60 -2.47
CA TRP A 47 -34.75 -2.37 -3.27
C TRP A 47 -33.93 -3.25 -2.32
N ARG A 48 -33.82 -4.55 -2.62
CA ARG A 48 -33.16 -5.55 -1.77
C ARG A 48 -31.97 -6.19 -2.47
N LEU A 49 -30.86 -6.30 -1.75
CA LEU A 49 -29.75 -7.19 -2.08
C LEU A 49 -29.63 -8.23 -0.96
N VAL A 50 -29.67 -9.51 -1.31
CA VAL A 50 -29.61 -10.63 -0.36
C VAL A 50 -28.43 -11.52 -0.71
N THR A 51 -27.80 -12.15 0.28
CA THR A 51 -26.85 -13.24 0.05
C THR A 51 -27.56 -14.45 -0.56
N ASP A 52 -27.14 -14.85 -1.76
CA ASP A 52 -27.66 -15.99 -2.51
C ASP A 52 -26.51 -16.73 -3.23
N ASP A 53 -26.85 -17.70 -4.09
CA ASP A 53 -25.88 -18.53 -4.81
C ASP A 53 -25.05 -17.77 -5.88
N SER A 54 -25.35 -16.48 -6.13
CA SER A 54 -24.56 -15.64 -7.03
C SER A 54 -23.33 -15.01 -6.38
N TRP A 55 -23.20 -15.11 -5.06
CA TRP A 55 -22.06 -14.57 -4.32
C TRP A 55 -20.82 -15.45 -4.49
N GLU A 56 -19.70 -14.82 -4.84
CA GLU A 56 -18.40 -15.47 -4.94
C GLU A 56 -17.54 -15.16 -3.71
N CYS A 57 -16.71 -16.12 -3.31
CA CYS A 57 -15.77 -15.98 -2.20
C CYS A 57 -14.34 -16.00 -2.71
N THR A 58 -13.52 -15.06 -2.23
CA THR A 58 -12.08 -15.00 -2.52
C THR A 58 -11.29 -14.96 -1.21
N PRO A 59 -10.06 -15.51 -1.16
CA PRO A 59 -9.16 -15.31 -0.03
C PRO A 59 -8.93 -13.82 0.26
N SER A 60 -8.93 -13.45 1.54
CA SER A 60 -8.57 -12.10 2.02
C SER A 60 -7.07 -12.06 2.41
N PRO A 61 -6.43 -10.88 2.35
CA PRO A 61 -5.12 -10.65 2.96
C PRO A 61 -5.08 -10.94 4.47
N VAL A 62 -6.23 -10.87 5.14
CA VAL A 62 -6.38 -11.29 6.53
C VAL A 62 -6.47 -12.83 6.60
N ILE A 63 -5.33 -13.49 6.88
CA ILE A 63 -5.25 -14.96 7.00
C ILE A 63 -5.97 -15.45 8.26
N SER A 64 -5.87 -14.69 9.35
CA SER A 64 -6.59 -15.00 10.58
C SER A 64 -6.86 -13.72 11.35
N SER A 65 -8.07 -13.59 11.90
CA SER A 65 -8.43 -12.52 12.83
C SER A 65 -9.13 -13.16 14.03
N GLU A 66 -8.50 -13.08 15.20
CA GLU A 66 -8.90 -13.74 16.46
C GLU A 66 -8.88 -12.73 17.61
N LEU A 67 -9.84 -12.88 18.53
CA LEU A 67 -10.07 -12.00 19.68
C LEU A 67 -8.88 -12.02 20.65
N TYR A 68 -8.29 -13.19 20.90
CA TYR A 68 -7.17 -13.35 21.83
C TYR A 68 -5.80 -13.37 21.15
N ASN A 69 -5.72 -13.93 19.93
CA ASN A 69 -4.45 -14.14 19.23
C ASN A 69 -4.14 -13.05 18.21
N GLY A 70 -4.99 -12.03 18.11
CA GLY A 70 -4.82 -10.90 17.20
C GLY A 70 -5.04 -11.29 15.74
N GLU A 71 -4.42 -10.54 14.85
CA GLU A 71 -4.60 -10.68 13.42
C GLU A 71 -3.29 -11.03 12.73
N ILE A 72 -3.35 -11.99 11.79
CA ILE A 72 -2.26 -12.29 10.85
C ILE A 72 -2.70 -11.78 9.50
N TYR A 73 -2.00 -10.75 9.05
CA TYR A 73 -2.15 -10.16 7.73
C TYR A 73 -1.01 -10.62 6.83
N ASP A 74 -1.32 -11.28 5.72
CA ASP A 74 -0.35 -11.59 4.68
C ASP A 74 -0.44 -10.56 3.56
N HIS A 75 0.47 -9.61 3.62
CA HIS A 75 0.59 -8.57 2.61
C HIS A 75 0.79 -9.13 1.19
N ARG A 76 1.23 -10.38 0.99
CA ARG A 76 1.37 -10.99 -0.34
C ARG A 76 0.03 -11.33 -0.98
N LEU A 77 -1.03 -11.50 -0.19
CA LEU A 77 -2.37 -11.87 -0.61
C LEU A 77 -3.25 -10.65 -0.92
N ASP A 78 -2.72 -9.42 -0.79
CA ASP A 78 -3.36 -8.21 -1.32
C ASP A 78 -3.64 -8.43 -2.80
N CYS A 79 -4.89 -8.81 -3.05
CA CYS A 79 -5.38 -9.03 -4.38
C CYS A 79 -5.50 -7.64 -5.01
N ASP A 80 -4.58 -7.36 -5.91
CA ASP A 80 -4.52 -6.20 -6.80
C ASP A 80 -5.77 -6.08 -7.74
N ASP A 81 -6.86 -6.77 -7.41
CA ASP A 81 -8.19 -6.74 -8.04
C ASP A 81 -9.09 -5.64 -7.45
N GLN A 82 -8.65 -4.96 -6.38
CA GLN A 82 -9.25 -3.70 -5.92
C GLN A 82 -8.29 -2.53 -6.13
N PRO A 83 -8.20 -1.95 -7.36
CA PRO A 83 -7.28 -0.85 -7.66
C PRO A 83 -7.48 0.43 -6.83
N GLY A 84 -8.56 0.51 -6.05
CA GLY A 84 -8.82 1.60 -5.09
C GLY A 84 -8.26 1.37 -3.68
N TYR A 85 -7.86 0.14 -3.34
CA TYR A 85 -7.29 -0.23 -2.03
C TYR A 85 -5.78 -0.41 -2.17
N SER A 86 -5.07 0.70 -2.39
CA SER A 86 -3.61 0.69 -2.32
C SER A 86 -3.16 0.45 -0.88
N ARG A 87 -2.02 -0.23 -0.69
CA ARG A 87 -1.43 -0.48 0.64
C ARG A 87 -1.13 0.79 1.43
N THR A 88 -1.05 1.94 0.76
CA THR A 88 -0.77 3.24 1.36
C THR A 88 -2.01 4.12 1.28
N ASP A 89 -2.33 4.80 2.38
CA ASP A 89 -3.43 5.76 2.46
C ASP A 89 -3.38 6.78 1.31
N SER A 90 -4.45 6.83 0.51
CA SER A 90 -4.50 7.63 -0.72
C SER A 90 -4.47 9.13 -0.43
N VAL A 91 -5.03 9.55 0.71
CA VAL A 91 -5.01 10.95 1.16
C VAL A 91 -3.58 11.35 1.53
N MET A 92 -2.85 10.51 2.26
CA MET A 92 -1.43 10.75 2.57
C MET A 92 -0.58 10.82 1.31
N VAL A 93 -0.82 9.96 0.30
CA VAL A 93 -0.14 10.04 -0.99
C VAL A 93 -0.44 11.38 -1.67
N ALA A 94 -1.71 11.80 -1.72
CA ALA A 94 -2.10 13.09 -2.30
C ALA A 94 -1.43 14.28 -1.58
N ASP A 95 -1.45 14.29 -0.25
CA ASP A 95 -0.81 15.34 0.56
C ASP A 95 0.72 15.37 0.35
N ALA A 96 1.37 14.20 0.24
CA ALA A 96 2.80 14.12 -0.06
C ALA A 96 3.14 14.71 -1.44
N TYR A 97 2.36 14.38 -2.48
CA TYR A 97 2.52 14.94 -3.82
C TYR A 97 2.20 16.44 -3.87
N LEU A 98 1.21 16.91 -3.10
CA LEU A 98 0.89 18.33 -3.00
C LEU A 98 2.11 19.13 -2.48
N VAL A 99 2.77 18.67 -1.42
CA VAL A 99 4.00 19.29 -0.90
C VAL A 99 5.09 19.26 -1.98
N HIS A 100 5.29 18.11 -2.64
CA HIS A 100 6.35 17.94 -3.64
C HIS A 100 6.17 18.83 -4.87
N VAL A 101 4.98 18.83 -5.47
CA VAL A 101 4.66 19.63 -6.67
C VAL A 101 4.76 21.12 -6.35
N THR A 102 4.27 21.56 -5.19
CA THR A 102 4.40 22.96 -4.76
C THR A 102 5.87 23.35 -4.58
N SER A 103 6.71 22.44 -4.05
CA SER A 103 8.16 22.65 -3.94
C SER A 103 8.84 22.75 -5.30
N LEU A 104 8.51 21.87 -6.24
CA LEU A 104 8.99 21.96 -7.62
C LEU A 104 8.56 23.26 -8.28
N PHE A 105 7.32 23.69 -8.08
CA PHE A 105 6.81 24.92 -8.66
C PHE A 105 7.54 26.16 -8.11
N ALA A 106 7.83 26.19 -6.81
CA ALA A 106 8.67 27.25 -6.22
C ALA A 106 10.06 27.30 -6.86
N LYS A 107 10.69 26.13 -7.08
CA LYS A 107 12.01 26.03 -7.75
C LYS A 107 11.93 26.51 -9.21
N VAL A 108 10.91 26.11 -9.96
CA VAL A 108 10.68 26.57 -11.34
C VAL A 108 10.47 28.08 -11.40
N CYS A 109 9.64 28.64 -10.50
CA CYS A 109 9.45 30.10 -10.41
C CYS A 109 10.78 30.83 -10.21
N ARG A 110 11.65 30.31 -9.34
CA ARG A 110 12.97 30.88 -9.08
C ARG A 110 13.87 30.81 -10.32
N LEU A 111 13.91 29.67 -11.02
CA LEU A 111 14.68 29.50 -12.26
C LEU A 111 14.21 30.45 -13.37
N LEU A 112 12.92 30.79 -13.40
CA LEU A 112 12.33 31.74 -14.34
C LEU A 112 12.41 33.20 -13.88
N ASN A 113 13.17 33.51 -12.82
CA ASN A 113 13.28 34.83 -12.19
C ASN A 113 11.95 35.46 -11.73
N LYS A 114 10.93 34.63 -11.44
CA LYS A 114 9.66 35.06 -10.84
C LYS A 114 9.75 34.99 -9.31
N LEU A 115 10.57 35.86 -8.72
CA LEU A 115 10.97 35.77 -7.31
C LEU A 115 9.80 35.88 -6.32
N ASP A 116 8.86 36.82 -6.54
CA ASP A 116 7.68 36.97 -5.67
C ASP A 116 6.84 35.69 -5.59
N LEU A 117 6.66 35.00 -6.71
CA LEU A 117 5.96 33.71 -6.75
C LEU A 117 6.80 32.62 -6.10
N ALA A 118 8.11 32.59 -6.35
CA ALA A 118 9.00 31.61 -5.75
C ALA A 118 8.94 31.68 -4.21
N ASP A 119 8.95 32.88 -3.64
CA ASP A 119 8.92 33.08 -2.19
C ASP A 119 7.54 32.78 -1.61
N LYS A 120 6.46 33.17 -2.31
CA LYS A 120 5.08 32.77 -1.96
C LYS A 120 4.94 31.24 -1.86
N TYR A 121 5.33 30.51 -2.91
CA TYR A 121 5.20 29.05 -2.91
C TYR A 121 6.21 28.37 -1.99
N HIS A 122 7.35 29.00 -1.72
CA HIS A 122 8.27 28.50 -0.71
C HIS A 122 7.65 28.56 0.69
N ALA A 123 6.99 29.66 1.05
CA ALA A 123 6.26 29.78 2.31
C ALA A 123 5.12 28.75 2.40
N GLU A 124 4.39 28.55 1.30
CA GLU A 124 3.32 27.53 1.22
C GLU A 124 3.88 26.11 1.45
N VAL A 125 5.03 25.77 0.88
CA VAL A 125 5.68 24.47 1.09
C VAL A 125 6.02 24.24 2.56
N LEU A 126 6.52 25.26 3.27
CA LEU A 126 6.81 25.14 4.70
C LEU A 126 5.54 24.89 5.50
N HIS A 127 4.45 25.59 5.18
CA HIS A 127 3.15 25.41 5.83
C HIS A 127 2.57 24.01 5.57
N LEU A 128 2.48 23.59 4.30
CA LEU A 128 1.96 22.28 3.91
C LEU A 128 2.81 21.14 4.50
N ARG A 129 4.13 21.30 4.54
CA ARG A 129 5.02 20.30 5.15
C ARG A 129 4.76 20.18 6.66
N SER A 130 4.55 21.29 7.37
CA SER A 130 4.18 21.25 8.79
C SER A 130 2.87 20.49 9.01
N LEU A 131 1.84 20.77 8.20
CA LEU A 131 0.55 20.08 8.28
C LEU A 131 0.70 18.57 8.01
N PHE A 132 1.50 18.21 7.00
CA PHE A 132 1.81 16.80 6.71
C PHE A 132 2.50 16.13 7.90
N GLN A 133 3.51 16.77 8.48
CA GLN A 133 4.27 16.26 9.61
C GLN A 133 3.38 16.04 10.83
N ASP A 134 2.51 17.00 11.14
CA ASP A 134 1.62 16.92 12.29
C ASP A 134 0.55 15.83 12.12
N ARG A 135 0.10 15.62 10.88
CA ARG A 135 -0.92 14.61 10.58
C ARG A 135 -0.36 13.19 10.50
N TYR A 136 0.84 13.02 9.95
CA TYR A 136 1.33 11.70 9.54
C TYR A 136 2.62 11.25 10.22
N ILE A 137 3.37 12.14 10.87
CA ILE A 137 4.69 11.82 11.46
C ILE A 137 4.66 12.03 12.97
N THR A 138 4.78 10.93 13.71
CA THR A 138 4.89 10.96 15.16
C THR A 138 6.15 11.72 15.62
N PRO A 139 6.21 12.22 16.86
CA PRO A 139 7.43 12.87 17.39
C PRO A 139 8.68 11.95 17.42
N ALA A 140 8.49 10.64 17.30
CA ALA A 140 9.58 9.66 17.22
C ALA A 140 10.09 9.45 15.78
N GLY A 141 9.46 10.07 14.77
CA GLY A 141 9.77 9.91 13.35
C GLY A 141 9.07 8.74 12.66
N ASN A 142 8.15 8.04 13.34
CA ASN A 142 7.36 6.99 12.70
C ASN A 142 6.25 7.60 11.84
N LEU A 143 6.13 7.09 10.62
CA LEU A 143 5.07 7.44 9.68
C LEU A 143 3.80 6.62 9.94
N MET A 144 2.64 7.26 9.92
CA MET A 144 1.32 6.62 10.07
C MET A 144 1.12 5.51 9.04
N ALA A 145 1.30 5.80 7.75
CA ALA A 145 1.23 4.79 6.69
C ALA A 145 2.58 4.07 6.53
N ASN A 146 2.89 3.18 7.48
CA ASN A 146 4.15 2.45 7.60
C ASN A 146 4.33 1.36 6.51
N THR A 147 4.44 1.80 5.26
CA THR A 147 4.48 0.98 4.03
C THR A 147 5.71 1.35 3.20
N GLN A 148 6.14 0.49 2.26
CA GLN A 148 7.28 0.78 1.39
C GLN A 148 7.07 2.10 0.61
N THR A 149 5.89 2.31 0.03
CA THR A 149 5.54 3.54 -0.71
C THR A 149 5.47 4.75 0.20
N GLY A 150 4.79 4.66 1.35
CA GLY A 150 4.64 5.79 2.27
C GLY A 150 5.98 6.31 2.78
N ILE A 151 6.88 5.41 3.19
CA ILE A 151 8.21 5.79 3.66
C ILE A 151 9.07 6.31 2.50
N ALA A 152 9.01 5.68 1.32
CA ALA A 152 9.75 6.15 0.15
C ALA A 152 9.36 7.59 -0.24
N LEU A 153 8.06 7.90 -0.25
CA LEU A 153 7.55 9.27 -0.46
C LEU A 153 8.08 10.24 0.60
N ALA A 154 7.96 9.89 1.89
CA ALA A 154 8.39 10.76 2.98
C ALA A 154 9.90 11.06 2.95
N VAL A 155 10.72 10.08 2.57
CA VAL A 155 12.18 10.24 2.41
C VAL A 155 12.48 11.08 1.18
N CYS A 156 12.02 10.67 -0.01
CA CYS A 156 12.39 11.30 -1.27
C CYS A 156 11.82 12.72 -1.44
N PHE A 157 10.68 13.03 -0.81
CA PHE A 157 10.09 14.36 -0.82
C PHE A 157 10.54 15.23 0.36
N SER A 158 11.46 14.74 1.20
CA SER A 158 12.00 15.46 2.36
C SER A 158 10.90 15.96 3.30
N LEU A 159 9.98 15.06 3.68
CA LEU A 159 8.82 15.39 4.51
C LEU A 159 9.08 15.30 6.02
N HIS A 160 10.17 14.66 6.43
CA HIS A 160 10.62 14.61 7.83
C HIS A 160 11.03 16.01 8.33
N ARG A 161 10.81 16.29 9.63
CA ARG A 161 11.09 17.59 10.27
C ARG A 161 12.55 17.98 10.15
N ASP A 162 13.41 16.99 10.37
CA ASP A 162 14.84 17.12 10.24
C ASP A 162 15.26 16.51 8.89
N GLY A 163 15.29 17.32 7.84
CA GLY A 163 15.61 16.88 6.47
C GLY A 163 17.06 16.45 6.23
N GLU A 164 17.90 16.43 7.27
CA GLU A 164 19.29 16.01 7.18
C GLU A 164 19.43 14.48 7.23
N LYS A 165 20.39 13.94 6.48
CA LYS A 165 20.61 12.50 6.30
C LYS A 165 20.86 11.72 7.60
N GLU A 166 21.23 12.41 8.67
CA GLU A 166 21.57 11.82 9.97
C GLU A 166 20.53 12.10 11.06
N SER A 167 19.40 12.70 10.69
CA SER A 167 18.39 13.03 11.67
C SER A 167 17.75 11.80 12.30
N ARG A 168 17.20 11.99 13.50
CA ARG A 168 16.50 10.93 14.22
C ARG A 168 15.34 10.36 13.39
N GLU A 169 14.61 11.21 12.69
CA GLU A 169 13.46 10.81 11.89
C GLU A 169 13.88 10.04 10.62
N VAL A 170 14.92 10.51 9.91
CA VAL A 170 15.46 9.79 8.74
C VAL A 170 16.01 8.42 9.15
N ASN A 171 16.65 8.32 10.31
CA ASN A 171 17.09 7.04 10.87
C ASN A 171 15.92 6.11 11.24
N ALA A 172 14.81 6.65 11.76
CA ALA A 172 13.61 5.87 12.03
C ALA A 172 12.99 5.34 10.73
N ALA A 173 12.87 6.19 9.70
CA ALA A 173 12.43 5.81 8.37
C ALA A 173 13.33 4.74 7.75
N ALA A 174 14.66 4.89 7.85
CA ALA A 174 15.64 3.91 7.36
C ALA A 174 15.43 2.53 7.99
N LYS A 175 15.27 2.46 9.32
CA LYS A 175 15.01 1.23 10.07
C LYS A 175 13.68 0.60 9.69
N ALA A 176 12.62 1.42 9.59
CA ALA A 176 11.30 0.97 9.20
C ALA A 176 11.31 0.39 7.77
N LEU A 177 11.95 1.08 6.82
CA LEU A 177 12.07 0.63 5.44
C LEU A 177 12.88 -0.68 5.33
N SER A 178 14.00 -0.78 6.05
CA SER A 178 14.81 -2.00 6.14
C SER A 178 13.99 -3.20 6.61
N ARG A 179 13.20 -3.00 7.67
CA ARG A 179 12.32 -4.02 8.25
C ARG A 179 11.25 -4.46 7.26
N LEU A 180 10.58 -3.51 6.60
CA LEU A 180 9.54 -3.81 5.61
C LEU A 180 10.08 -4.58 4.41
N VAL A 181 11.22 -4.16 3.86
CA VAL A 181 11.87 -4.87 2.73
C VAL A 181 12.28 -6.29 3.12
N ARG A 182 12.85 -6.47 4.31
CA ARG A 182 13.24 -7.81 4.80
C ARG A 182 12.04 -8.70 5.11
N ALA A 183 10.99 -8.15 5.73
CA ALA A 183 9.76 -8.88 6.01
C ALA A 183 9.06 -9.33 4.71
N ALA A 184 9.11 -8.50 3.66
CA ALA A 184 8.65 -8.84 2.33
C ALA A 184 9.58 -9.80 1.57
N GLN A 185 10.64 -10.34 2.21
CA GLN A 185 11.64 -11.18 1.57
C GLN A 185 12.24 -10.52 0.31
N TYR A 186 12.49 -9.22 0.37
CA TYR A 186 13.04 -8.39 -0.73
C TYR A 186 12.12 -8.24 -1.95
N LYS A 187 10.86 -8.67 -1.86
CA LYS A 187 9.84 -8.43 -2.88
C LYS A 187 9.39 -6.98 -2.89
N ILE A 188 8.97 -6.52 -4.06
CA ILE A 188 8.45 -5.17 -4.21
C ILE A 188 7.07 -5.06 -3.58
N GLY A 189 6.96 -4.15 -2.63
CA GLY A 189 5.72 -3.85 -1.91
C GLY A 189 4.99 -2.62 -2.46
N THR A 190 5.52 -2.00 -3.52
CA THR A 190 5.05 -0.73 -4.07
C THR A 190 4.30 -0.89 -5.39
N GLU A 191 3.45 0.09 -5.66
CA GLU A 191 2.76 0.30 -6.93
C GLU A 191 3.34 1.53 -7.64
N PHE A 192 2.63 2.06 -8.64
CA PHE A 192 3.02 3.19 -9.50
C PHE A 192 3.65 4.38 -8.74
N SER A 193 3.08 4.80 -7.62
CA SER A 193 3.57 5.97 -6.86
C SER A 193 4.83 5.70 -6.03
N GLY A 194 5.13 4.43 -5.72
CA GLY A 194 6.25 4.05 -4.87
C GLY A 194 7.40 3.37 -5.60
N THR A 195 7.12 2.66 -6.71
CA THR A 195 8.14 1.98 -7.54
C THR A 195 9.26 2.91 -8.03
N PRO A 196 9.01 4.13 -8.52
CA PRO A 196 10.10 5.03 -8.92
C PRO A 196 10.95 5.50 -7.73
N LEU A 197 10.43 5.44 -6.50
CA LEU A 197 11.08 6.07 -5.34
C LEU A 197 11.79 5.09 -4.41
N ILE A 198 11.40 3.81 -4.40
CA ILE A 198 11.85 2.86 -3.37
C ILE A 198 13.37 2.63 -3.35
N THR A 199 14.00 2.52 -4.52
CA THR A 199 15.46 2.33 -4.65
C THR A 199 16.23 3.61 -4.29
N HIS A 200 15.70 4.78 -4.66
CA HIS A 200 16.25 6.07 -4.23
C HIS A 200 16.13 6.26 -2.72
N ALA A 201 14.98 5.93 -2.12
CA ALA A 201 14.77 6.03 -0.67
C ALA A 201 15.74 5.13 0.10
N LEU A 202 15.95 3.89 -0.35
CA LEU A 202 16.95 2.99 0.22
C LEU A 202 18.37 3.55 0.09
N THR A 203 18.72 4.17 -1.04
CA THR A 203 20.05 4.75 -1.25
C THR A 203 20.25 6.03 -0.43
N GLN A 204 19.25 6.91 -0.38
CA GLN A 204 19.26 8.14 0.41
C GLN A 204 19.35 7.86 1.92
N THR A 205 18.82 6.73 2.37
CA THR A 205 18.92 6.23 3.76
C THR A 205 20.12 5.31 4.00
N ALA A 206 21.13 5.35 3.13
CA ALA A 206 22.39 4.60 3.24
C ALA A 206 22.23 3.06 3.28
N GLN A 207 21.28 2.52 2.52
CA GLN A 207 21.01 1.08 2.39
C GLN A 207 21.01 0.56 0.93
N PRO A 208 22.00 0.91 0.09
CA PRO A 208 22.04 0.50 -1.32
C PRO A 208 22.04 -1.03 -1.51
N GLN A 209 22.61 -1.78 -0.56
CA GLN A 209 22.61 -3.25 -0.59
C GLN A 209 21.20 -3.85 -0.60
N LEU A 210 20.22 -3.19 0.03
CA LEU A 210 18.83 -3.63 -0.01
C LEU A 210 18.19 -3.32 -1.36
N ALA A 211 18.52 -2.18 -1.97
CA ALA A 211 18.05 -1.84 -3.31
C ALA A 211 18.52 -2.86 -4.34
N TYR A 212 19.82 -3.21 -4.33
CA TYR A 212 20.35 -4.28 -5.19
C TYR A 212 19.69 -5.63 -4.94
N ARG A 213 19.41 -5.98 -3.68
CA ARG A 213 18.78 -7.25 -3.36
C ARG A 213 17.32 -7.30 -3.84
N MET A 214 16.58 -6.20 -3.76
CA MET A 214 15.23 -6.10 -4.34
C MET A 214 15.27 -6.17 -5.87
N LEU A 215 16.22 -5.48 -6.51
CA LEU A 215 16.42 -5.52 -7.96
C LEU A 215 16.70 -6.93 -8.48
N CYS A 216 17.48 -7.72 -7.74
CA CYS A 216 17.85 -9.08 -8.10
C CYS A 216 16.84 -10.16 -7.65
N GLU A 217 15.77 -9.79 -6.93
CA GLU A 217 14.73 -10.73 -6.50
C GLU A 217 13.98 -11.28 -7.73
N LYS A 218 13.75 -12.59 -7.80
CA LYS A 218 13.21 -13.27 -8.99
C LYS A 218 11.79 -13.79 -8.81
N SER A 219 11.30 -13.85 -7.57
CA SER A 219 9.96 -14.33 -7.27
C SER A 219 8.92 -13.21 -7.32
N CYS A 220 7.70 -13.54 -7.72
CA CYS A 220 6.61 -12.57 -7.77
C CYS A 220 6.25 -12.06 -6.35
N PRO A 221 6.01 -10.74 -6.16
CA PRO A 221 6.27 -9.65 -7.11
C PRO A 221 7.72 -9.15 -7.09
N SER A 222 8.33 -8.96 -8.27
CA SER A 222 9.66 -8.34 -8.43
C SER A 222 9.91 -7.87 -9.87
N TRP A 223 10.99 -7.11 -10.10
CA TRP A 223 11.42 -6.71 -11.45
C TRP A 223 11.96 -7.89 -12.28
N MET A 224 12.67 -8.84 -11.67
CA MET A 224 13.20 -9.99 -12.43
C MET A 224 12.16 -11.08 -12.64
N TYR A 225 11.03 -11.08 -11.92
CA TYR A 225 9.98 -12.07 -12.11
C TYR A 225 9.46 -12.13 -13.56
N PRO A 226 9.03 -11.00 -14.18
CA PRO A 226 8.68 -10.98 -15.60
C PRO A 226 9.79 -11.54 -16.50
N VAL A 227 11.04 -11.16 -16.24
CA VAL A 227 12.20 -11.64 -17.02
C VAL A 227 12.35 -13.16 -16.92
N THR A 228 12.19 -13.73 -15.72
CA THR A 228 12.20 -15.19 -15.54
C THR A 228 11.03 -15.90 -16.22
N MET A 229 9.93 -15.19 -16.47
CA MET A 229 8.77 -15.66 -17.22
C MET A 229 8.87 -15.39 -18.74
N GLY A 230 10.01 -14.90 -19.22
CA GLY A 230 10.25 -14.66 -20.66
C GLY A 230 9.80 -13.29 -21.17
N ALA A 231 9.52 -12.33 -20.28
CA ALA A 231 9.16 -10.98 -20.68
C ALA A 231 10.31 -10.28 -21.42
N THR A 232 10.00 -9.64 -22.55
CA THR A 232 10.90 -8.71 -23.26
C THR A 232 10.53 -7.24 -23.05
N THR A 233 9.45 -6.97 -22.34
CA THR A 233 8.89 -5.65 -22.02
C THR A 233 8.41 -5.59 -20.57
N VAL A 234 8.24 -4.40 -20.03
CA VAL A 234 7.70 -4.20 -18.68
C VAL A 234 6.19 -4.42 -18.68
N TRP A 235 5.69 -5.15 -17.69
CA TRP A 235 4.26 -5.44 -17.55
C TRP A 235 3.54 -4.36 -16.76
N GLU A 236 2.23 -4.25 -16.96
CA GLU A 236 1.36 -3.32 -16.22
C GLU A 236 1.25 -3.67 -14.74
N ARG A 237 1.14 -4.97 -14.43
CA ARG A 237 1.07 -5.52 -13.07
C ARG A 237 2.25 -6.41 -12.81
N TRP A 238 2.70 -6.46 -11.56
CA TRP A 238 3.74 -7.38 -11.10
C TRP A 238 3.41 -8.85 -11.39
N ASN A 239 2.11 -9.19 -11.34
CA ASN A 239 1.60 -10.54 -11.58
C ASN A 239 0.71 -10.60 -12.83
N SER A 240 1.02 -9.83 -13.89
CA SER A 240 0.25 -9.88 -15.16
C SER A 240 0.14 -11.31 -15.73
N MET A 241 1.22 -12.09 -15.57
CA MET A 241 1.20 -13.55 -15.62
C MET A 241 1.41 -14.09 -14.21
N LEU A 242 0.63 -15.11 -13.83
CA LEU A 242 0.73 -15.80 -12.55
C LEU A 242 1.86 -16.85 -12.60
N PRO A 243 2.34 -17.36 -11.44
CA PRO A 243 3.41 -18.34 -11.39
C PRO A 243 3.13 -19.66 -12.15
N ASP A 244 1.87 -19.99 -12.38
CA ASP A 244 1.43 -21.15 -13.16
C ASP A 244 1.38 -20.90 -14.69
N GLY A 245 1.72 -19.68 -15.13
CA GLY A 245 1.70 -19.26 -16.52
C GLY A 245 0.33 -18.74 -17.01
N SER A 246 -0.70 -18.80 -16.18
CA SER A 246 -2.00 -18.21 -16.53
C SER A 246 -1.93 -16.69 -16.52
N ILE A 247 -2.74 -16.05 -17.35
CA ILE A 247 -2.86 -14.58 -17.36
C ILE A 247 -3.80 -14.20 -16.23
N LYS A 248 -3.44 -13.15 -15.48
CA LYS A 248 -4.28 -12.65 -14.39
C LYS A 248 -5.69 -12.31 -14.91
N PRO A 249 -6.75 -12.87 -14.30
CA PRO A 249 -8.13 -12.53 -14.64
C PRO A 249 -8.39 -11.04 -14.43
N GLY A 250 -9.08 -10.39 -15.36
CA GLY A 250 -9.46 -8.97 -15.26
C GLY A 250 -9.35 -8.22 -16.59
N HIS A 251 -10.13 -7.15 -16.74
CA HIS A 251 -10.20 -6.36 -17.98
C HIS A 251 -8.99 -5.43 -18.19
N MET A 252 -8.07 -5.32 -17.23
CA MET A 252 -6.88 -4.45 -17.30
C MET A 252 -5.59 -5.25 -17.03
N THR A 253 -5.08 -5.89 -18.07
CA THR A 253 -3.78 -6.58 -18.05
C THR A 253 -3.04 -6.32 -19.37
N SER A 254 -1.98 -5.51 -19.32
CA SER A 254 -1.06 -5.27 -20.44
C SER A 254 0.35 -5.79 -20.13
N PHE A 255 1.00 -6.40 -21.13
CA PHE A 255 2.38 -6.87 -21.05
C PHE A 255 3.41 -5.83 -21.55
N ASN A 256 2.98 -4.60 -21.86
CA ASN A 256 3.86 -3.54 -22.37
C ASN A 256 3.48 -2.15 -21.82
N ARG A 257 3.85 -1.88 -20.57
CA ARG A 257 3.62 -0.62 -19.87
C ARG A 257 4.87 -0.19 -19.12
N TYR A 258 5.36 1.02 -19.37
CA TYR A 258 6.67 1.48 -18.89
C TYR A 258 6.72 1.84 -17.40
N ALA A 259 5.57 1.99 -16.73
CA ALA A 259 5.52 2.59 -15.40
C ALA A 259 6.36 1.86 -14.34
N LEU A 260 6.33 0.52 -14.32
CA LEU A 260 7.15 -0.27 -13.39
C LEU A 260 8.64 -0.34 -13.81
N GLY A 261 8.96 0.17 -15.00
CA GLY A 261 10.31 0.33 -15.54
C GLY A 261 11.01 1.60 -15.08
N ALA A 262 10.32 2.45 -14.31
CA ALA A 262 10.90 3.69 -13.74
C ALA A 262 12.07 3.45 -12.77
N VAL A 263 12.42 2.18 -12.49
CA VAL A 263 13.59 1.82 -11.69
C VAL A 263 14.94 2.15 -12.36
N ALA A 264 14.93 2.43 -13.67
CA ALA A 264 16.14 2.71 -14.46
C ALA A 264 16.50 4.21 -14.56
N ASP A 265 15.72 5.11 -13.93
CA ASP A 265 15.97 6.57 -13.87
C ASP A 265 17.01 6.93 -12.79
#